data_AF-A0A7S3IAW2-F1
#
_entry.id   AF-A0A7S3IAW2-F1
#
_cell.length_a   1.000
_cell.length_b   1.000
_cell.length_c   1.000
_cell.angle_alpha   90.00
_cell.angle_beta   90.00
_cell.angle_gamma   90.00
#
_symmetry.space_group_name_H-M   'P 1'
#
loop_
_entity.id
_entity.type
_entity.pdbx_description
1 polymer ?
#
loop_
_entity_poly.entity_id
_entity_poly.type
_entity_poly.pdbx_seq_one_letter_code
_entity_poly.pdbx_strand_id
1 'polypeptide(L)'
;GIVQKIIIIMEGFTDDLFKVFDEAPKPTLSLPQKRQAPEELSDSEGEVQETYKVTREVIENCIHECASPLTHKPLQLSQAEPAKTYTFQLDAFQRVAVNCLESNESVLVAAHTSAGKTVVAEYAIAMALKNNQRVIYTSPIKALSNQKYREFADEFKDVGLMTGDVTINETASCLVMTTEILRSMLYRGSEVIREMAWVIFDEIHYMRDRERGVVWEESIILLPEPIRLVFLSATIPNAREFAEWICTIKHQPCHVVYTEMRPTPLQHYIFPSGGDGLYLVVDEKGQFNDKNFRKAITCLTEEQEAMNSGKK
;
A
#
# COMPACT_ATOMS: atom_id res chain seq x y z
N GLY A 1 30.45 6.09 -14.61
CA GLY A 1 31.20 4.86 -14.34
C GLY A 1 30.34 3.81 -13.66
N ILE A 2 29.95 4.02 -12.40
CA ILE A 2 29.16 3.07 -11.60
C ILE A 2 27.65 3.18 -11.89
N VAL A 3 27.12 4.39 -12.06
CA VAL A 3 25.69 4.64 -12.41
C VAL A 3 25.31 4.00 -13.75
N GLN A 4 26.22 4.01 -14.73
CA GLN A 4 25.99 3.43 -16.05
C GLN A 4 26.13 1.89 -16.07
N LYS A 5 26.84 1.31 -15.09
CA LYS A 5 26.87 -0.15 -14.88
C LYS A 5 25.61 -0.66 -14.15
N ILE A 6 24.99 0.17 -13.30
CA ILE A 6 23.71 -0.17 -12.66
C ILE A 6 22.57 -0.15 -13.69
N ILE A 7 22.55 0.82 -14.61
CA ILE A 7 21.55 0.88 -15.69
C ILE A 7 21.60 -0.35 -16.61
N ILE A 8 22.80 -0.86 -16.95
CA ILE A 8 22.95 -2.04 -17.82
C ILE A 8 22.55 -3.35 -17.10
N ILE A 9 22.71 -3.43 -15.78
CA ILE A 9 22.22 -4.57 -14.99
C ILE A 9 20.68 -4.51 -14.85
N MET A 10 20.09 -3.30 -14.82
CA MET A 10 18.65 -3.12 -14.76
C MET A 10 17.93 -3.46 -16.08
N GLU A 11 18.50 -3.13 -17.26
CA GLU A 11 17.92 -3.52 -18.55
C GLU A 11 17.83 -5.05 -18.72
N GLY A 12 18.77 -5.81 -18.16
CA GLY A 12 18.73 -7.27 -18.18
C GLY A 12 17.72 -7.90 -17.22
N PHE A 13 17.32 -7.20 -16.15
CA PHE A 13 16.34 -7.69 -15.17
C PHE A 13 14.90 -7.29 -15.53
N THR A 14 14.71 -6.18 -16.25
CA THR A 14 13.40 -5.76 -16.74
C THR A 14 12.82 -6.74 -17.76
N ASP A 15 13.62 -7.30 -18.66
CA ASP A 15 13.13 -8.21 -19.70
C ASP A 15 12.64 -9.57 -19.17
N ASP A 16 13.20 -10.06 -18.05
CA ASP A 16 12.75 -11.30 -17.40
C ASP A 16 11.57 -11.06 -16.45
N LEU A 17 11.44 -9.87 -15.83
CA LEU A 17 10.23 -9.53 -15.08
C LEU A 17 9.03 -9.37 -16.02
N PHE A 18 9.19 -8.71 -17.17
CA PHE A 18 8.08 -8.49 -18.12
C PHE A 18 7.58 -9.76 -18.80
N LYS A 19 8.40 -10.80 -18.97
CA LYS A 19 7.97 -12.09 -19.54
C LYS A 19 7.09 -12.92 -18.61
N VAL A 20 7.19 -12.73 -17.30
CA VAL A 20 6.32 -13.42 -16.31
C VAL A 20 4.91 -12.81 -16.29
N PHE A 21 4.71 -11.59 -16.80
CA PHE A 21 3.42 -10.89 -16.78
C PHE A 21 2.55 -11.06 -18.05
N ASP A 22 3.06 -11.64 -19.14
CA ASP A 22 2.35 -11.71 -20.44
C ASP A 22 1.71 -13.09 -20.78
N GLU A 23 1.93 -14.14 -19.97
CA GLU A 23 1.29 -15.46 -20.16
C GLU A 23 0.23 -15.76 -19.09
N ALA A 24 -0.79 -14.91 -18.97
CA ALA A 24 -2.03 -15.27 -18.28
C ALA A 24 -3.07 -15.79 -19.31
N PRO A 25 -3.55 -17.05 -19.22
CA PRO A 25 -4.60 -17.54 -20.10
C PRO A 25 -5.92 -16.78 -19.82
N LYS A 26 -6.64 -16.44 -20.89
CA LYS A 26 -7.93 -15.73 -20.87
C LYS A 26 -8.92 -16.41 -19.90
N PRO A 27 -9.64 -15.66 -19.04
CA PRO A 27 -10.55 -16.26 -18.07
C PRO A 27 -11.77 -16.85 -18.79
N THR A 28 -11.93 -18.15 -18.65
CA THR A 28 -13.19 -18.84 -18.97
C THR A 28 -14.06 -18.79 -17.71
N LEU A 29 -15.22 -18.14 -17.78
CA LEU A 29 -16.16 -18.06 -16.66
C LEU A 29 -16.62 -19.46 -16.22
N SER A 30 -16.25 -19.87 -15.03
CA SER A 30 -16.94 -20.91 -14.27
C SER A 30 -17.13 -20.46 -12.82
N LEU A 31 -18.35 -20.65 -12.31
CA LEU A 31 -18.81 -20.23 -10.99
C LEU A 31 -18.08 -21.01 -9.87
N PRO A 32 -17.64 -20.36 -8.77
CA PRO A 32 -17.02 -21.07 -7.66
C PRO A 32 -18.06 -21.83 -6.83
N GLN A 33 -17.84 -23.14 -6.66
CA GLN A 33 -18.58 -23.98 -5.72
C GLN A 33 -18.15 -23.67 -4.28
N LYS A 34 -19.13 -23.63 -3.37
CA LYS A 34 -19.01 -23.43 -1.91
C LYS A 34 -17.86 -24.24 -1.31
N ARG A 35 -16.89 -23.57 -0.67
CA ARG A 35 -16.02 -24.17 0.35
C ARG A 35 -16.63 -23.94 1.73
N GLN A 36 -16.69 -25.01 2.53
CA GLN A 36 -17.17 -25.02 3.91
C GLN A 36 -16.19 -24.29 4.85
N ALA A 37 -16.69 -23.94 6.04
CA ALA A 37 -16.06 -23.10 7.07
C ALA A 37 -14.70 -23.64 7.56
N PRO A 38 -13.82 -22.79 8.14
CA PRO A 38 -12.47 -23.18 8.52
C PRO A 38 -12.44 -23.94 9.85
N GLU A 39 -11.72 -25.07 9.88
CA GLU A 39 -11.18 -25.67 11.10
C GLU A 39 -9.93 -24.87 11.53
N GLU A 40 -9.80 -24.65 12.85
CA GLU A 40 -8.67 -23.98 13.49
C GLU A 40 -7.39 -24.83 13.33
N LEU A 41 -6.37 -24.29 12.65
CA LEU A 41 -5.02 -24.85 12.57
C LEU A 41 -4.00 -23.69 12.63
N SER A 42 -3.30 -23.59 13.75
CA SER A 42 -2.14 -22.72 13.94
C SER A 42 -0.88 -23.49 13.56
N ASP A 43 -0.42 -23.34 12.33
CA ASP A 43 0.92 -23.74 11.89
C ASP A 43 1.51 -22.59 11.07
N SER A 44 2.58 -21.97 11.59
CA SER A 44 3.33 -20.93 10.89
C SER A 44 4.19 -21.59 9.80
N GLU A 45 3.66 -21.71 8.60
CA GLU A 45 4.41 -22.19 7.42
C GLU A 45 5.43 -21.12 7.01
N GLY A 46 6.72 -21.49 7.00
CA GLY A 46 7.81 -20.61 6.58
C GLY A 46 8.53 -21.16 5.36
N GLU A 47 8.67 -20.34 4.32
CA GLU A 47 9.48 -20.65 3.13
C GLU A 47 10.88 -20.02 3.28
N VAL A 48 11.93 -20.82 3.08
CA VAL A 48 13.32 -20.36 3.19
C VAL A 48 13.94 -20.32 1.80
N GLN A 49 14.38 -19.13 1.38
CA GLN A 49 15.24 -18.95 0.20
C GLN A 49 16.70 -18.75 0.65
N GLU A 50 17.67 -18.82 -0.27
CA GLU A 50 19.10 -18.79 0.06
C GLU A 50 19.55 -17.52 0.81
N THR A 51 18.79 -16.41 0.70
CA THR A 51 19.15 -15.09 1.27
C THR A 51 18.17 -14.56 2.31
N TYR A 52 16.91 -15.04 2.33
CA TYR A 52 15.87 -14.58 3.25
C TYR A 52 14.89 -15.69 3.62
N LYS A 53 14.14 -15.47 4.70
CA LYS A 53 13.02 -16.32 5.13
C LYS A 53 11.72 -15.54 5.07
N VAL A 54 10.64 -16.23 4.76
CA VAL A 54 9.29 -15.67 4.79
C VAL A 54 8.46 -16.40 5.83
N THR A 55 7.73 -15.65 6.66
CA THR A 55 6.77 -16.20 7.62
C THR A 55 5.38 -15.67 7.31
N ARG A 56 4.35 -16.46 7.59
CA ARG A 56 2.95 -16.07 7.43
C ARG A 56 2.14 -16.44 8.67
N GLU A 57 1.29 -15.52 9.09
CA GLU A 57 0.35 -15.67 10.20
C GLU A 57 -1.00 -15.01 9.85
N VAL A 58 -2.09 -15.57 10.36
CA VAL A 58 -3.43 -14.97 10.24
C VAL A 58 -3.84 -14.48 11.63
N ILE A 59 -4.10 -13.19 11.74
CA ILE A 59 -4.43 -12.52 13.00
C ILE A 59 -5.81 -11.88 12.84
N GLU A 60 -6.83 -12.46 13.47
CA GLU A 60 -8.23 -12.02 13.35
C GLU A 60 -8.68 -11.92 11.87
N ASN A 61 -8.83 -10.70 11.35
CA ASN A 61 -9.27 -10.38 9.99
C ASN A 61 -8.14 -9.80 9.12
N CYS A 62 -6.87 -9.97 9.52
CA CYS A 62 -5.71 -9.58 8.73
C CYS A 62 -4.74 -10.74 8.55
N ILE A 63 -4.02 -10.71 7.42
CA ILE A 63 -2.92 -11.60 7.11
C ILE A 63 -1.64 -10.82 7.36
N HIS A 64 -0.75 -11.39 8.17
CA HIS A 64 0.58 -10.85 8.43
C HIS A 64 1.62 -11.76 7.77
N GLU A 65 2.46 -11.18 6.93
CA GLU A 65 3.62 -11.86 6.38
C GLU A 65 4.88 -11.06 6.69
N CYS A 66 6.04 -11.71 6.75
CA CYS A 66 7.31 -11.02 6.93
C CYS A 66 8.38 -11.68 6.08
N ALA A 67 8.96 -10.92 5.15
CA ALA A 67 10.22 -11.27 4.50
C ALA A 67 11.36 -10.70 5.34
N SER A 68 12.28 -11.53 5.82
CA SER A 68 13.39 -11.10 6.65
C SER A 68 14.71 -11.78 6.27
N PRO A 69 15.86 -11.09 6.39
CA PRO A 69 17.16 -11.71 6.18
C PRO A 69 17.37 -12.91 7.11
N LEU A 70 18.12 -13.92 6.68
CA LEU A 70 18.37 -15.12 7.51
C LEU A 70 19.06 -14.81 8.84
N THR A 71 19.89 -13.77 8.87
CA THR A 71 20.61 -13.29 10.07
C THR A 71 19.73 -12.47 11.01
N HIS A 72 18.51 -12.12 10.59
CA HIS A 72 17.63 -11.23 11.33
C HIS A 72 17.10 -11.89 12.60
N LYS A 73 17.29 -11.19 13.72
CA LYS A 73 16.70 -11.53 15.01
C LYS A 73 15.63 -10.47 15.31
N PRO A 74 14.35 -10.86 15.46
CA PRO A 74 13.30 -9.92 15.81
C PRO A 74 13.68 -9.13 17.07
N LEU A 75 13.50 -7.81 17.02
CA LEU A 75 13.66 -6.96 18.19
C LEU A 75 12.55 -7.30 19.20
N GLN A 76 12.90 -7.36 20.48
CA GLN A 76 11.88 -7.49 21.53
C GLN A 76 11.12 -6.19 21.62
N LEU A 77 9.79 -6.28 21.50
CA LEU A 77 8.88 -5.15 21.74
C LEU A 77 9.19 -4.54 23.11
N SER A 78 9.56 -3.27 23.09
CA SER A 78 9.81 -2.50 24.30
C SER A 78 8.48 -2.29 25.02
N GLN A 79 8.41 -2.56 26.34
CA GLN A 79 7.25 -2.21 27.18
C GLN A 79 7.13 -0.69 27.43
N ALA A 80 7.68 0.14 26.54
CA ALA A 80 7.63 1.58 26.65
C ALA A 80 6.21 2.10 26.39
N GLU A 81 5.94 3.31 26.88
CA GLU A 81 4.70 3.98 26.54
C GLU A 81 4.60 4.18 25.03
N PRO A 82 3.41 3.96 24.43
CA PRO A 82 3.21 4.11 23.00
C PRO A 82 3.56 5.52 22.54
N ALA A 83 4.03 5.66 21.30
CA ALA A 83 4.39 6.96 20.74
C ALA A 83 3.18 7.89 20.54
N LYS A 84 2.00 7.30 20.32
CA LYS A 84 0.72 8.01 20.18
C LYS A 84 -0.43 7.13 20.65
N THR A 85 -1.39 7.74 21.34
CA THR A 85 -2.63 7.08 21.78
C THR A 85 -3.81 7.59 20.98
N TYR A 86 -4.76 6.71 20.67
CA TYR A 86 -5.98 7.04 19.94
C TYR A 86 -7.19 6.95 20.86
N THR A 87 -8.22 7.76 20.61
CA THR A 87 -9.48 7.76 21.38
C THR A 87 -10.41 6.60 21.03
N PHE A 88 -10.10 5.87 19.96
CA PHE A 88 -10.80 4.69 19.50
C PHE A 88 -9.89 3.46 19.57
N GLN A 89 -10.50 2.27 19.58
CA GLN A 89 -9.76 1.02 19.57
C GLN A 89 -9.18 0.75 18.17
N LEU A 90 -7.89 0.42 18.12
CA LEU A 90 -7.22 0.05 16.88
C LEU A 90 -7.68 -1.32 16.38
N ASP A 91 -7.96 -1.39 15.08
CA ASP A 91 -8.24 -2.65 14.38
C ASP A 91 -7.01 -3.58 14.39
N ALA A 92 -7.23 -4.88 14.20
CA ALA A 92 -6.17 -5.88 14.22
C ALA A 92 -4.97 -5.51 13.34
N PHE A 93 -5.24 -5.14 12.08
CA PHE A 93 -4.22 -4.76 11.12
C PHE A 93 -3.44 -3.51 11.55
N GLN A 94 -4.10 -2.53 12.19
CA GLN A 94 -3.45 -1.32 12.71
C GLN A 94 -2.51 -1.67 13.87
N ARG A 95 -2.96 -2.54 14.80
CA ARG A 95 -2.13 -3.00 15.93
C ARG A 95 -0.90 -3.77 15.45
N VAL A 96 -1.07 -4.69 14.51
CA VAL A 96 0.04 -5.46 13.94
C VAL A 96 1.05 -4.53 13.26
N ALA A 97 0.57 -3.58 12.44
CA ALA A 97 1.44 -2.62 11.78
C ALA A 97 2.19 -1.73 12.78
N VAL A 98 1.51 -1.24 13.82
CA VAL A 98 2.12 -0.45 14.91
C VAL A 98 3.20 -1.26 15.63
N ASN A 99 2.96 -2.54 15.93
CA ASN A 99 3.97 -3.41 16.55
C ASN A 99 5.22 -3.56 15.66
N CYS A 100 5.06 -3.68 14.35
CA CYS A 100 6.22 -3.69 13.42
C CYS A 100 7.02 -2.37 13.48
N LEU A 101 6.33 -1.23 13.59
CA LEU A 101 6.99 0.08 13.76
C LEU A 101 7.77 0.15 15.07
N GLU A 102 7.18 -0.32 16.18
CA GLU A 102 7.85 -0.36 17.49
C GLU A 102 9.06 -1.29 17.51
N SER A 103 9.02 -2.37 16.74
CA SER A 103 10.18 -3.23 16.47
C SER A 103 11.22 -2.59 15.55
N ASN A 104 10.99 -1.36 15.08
CA ASN A 104 11.86 -0.64 14.15
C ASN A 104 12.09 -1.40 12.84
N GLU A 105 11.02 -1.98 12.29
CA GLU A 105 11.02 -2.78 11.06
C GLU A 105 10.13 -2.14 9.99
N SER A 106 10.46 -2.35 8.71
CA SER A 106 9.70 -1.77 7.61
C SER A 106 8.38 -2.52 7.43
N VAL A 107 7.31 -1.83 7.02
CA VAL A 107 5.98 -2.43 6.89
C VAL A 107 5.21 -1.91 5.68
N LEU A 108 4.59 -2.82 4.94
CA LEU A 108 3.59 -2.59 3.91
C LEU A 108 2.20 -2.86 4.48
N VAL A 109 1.35 -1.85 4.50
CA VAL A 109 -0.07 -1.96 4.86
C VAL A 109 -0.91 -1.94 3.60
N ALA A 110 -1.44 -3.10 3.23
CA ALA A 110 -2.31 -3.29 2.09
C ALA A 110 -3.77 -3.42 2.56
N ALA A 111 -4.50 -2.30 2.51
CA ALA A 111 -5.88 -2.21 2.99
C ALA A 111 -6.68 -1.22 2.15
N HIS A 112 -8.01 -1.25 2.22
CA HIS A 112 -8.85 -0.25 1.55
C HIS A 112 -8.58 1.18 2.07
N THR A 113 -8.78 2.21 1.25
CA THR A 113 -8.53 3.62 1.63
C THR A 113 -9.36 4.03 2.85
N SER A 114 -10.60 3.56 2.94
CA SER A 114 -11.48 3.79 4.09
C SER A 114 -11.16 2.95 5.34
N ALA A 115 -10.13 2.11 5.32
CA ALA A 115 -9.76 1.25 6.45
C ALA A 115 -8.98 1.99 7.55
N GLY A 116 -8.55 3.24 7.32
CA GLY A 116 -7.80 4.01 8.32
C GLY A 116 -6.30 3.75 8.31
N LYS A 117 -5.70 3.53 7.13
CA LYS A 117 -4.23 3.40 6.98
C LYS A 117 -3.45 4.59 7.54
N THR A 118 -4.06 5.78 7.56
CA THR A 118 -3.45 7.01 8.08
C THR A 118 -3.02 6.88 9.55
N VAL A 119 -3.70 6.06 10.35
CA VAL A 119 -3.29 5.74 11.74
C VAL A 119 -1.86 5.21 11.81
N VAL A 120 -1.46 4.36 10.87
CA VAL A 120 -0.11 3.78 10.85
C VAL A 120 0.93 4.84 10.49
N ALA A 121 0.61 5.73 9.53
CA ALA A 121 1.48 6.85 9.19
C ALA A 121 1.65 7.85 10.33
N GLU A 122 0.55 8.23 10.99
CA GLU A 122 0.59 9.11 12.16
C GLU A 122 1.42 8.51 13.30
N TYR A 123 1.31 7.20 13.52
CA TYR A 123 2.13 6.52 14.52
C TYR A 123 3.62 6.58 14.19
N ALA A 124 3.99 6.31 12.93
CA ALA A 124 5.37 6.40 12.47
C ALA A 124 5.94 7.82 12.64
N ILE A 125 5.14 8.85 12.32
CA ILE A 125 5.51 10.25 12.53
C ILE A 125 5.70 10.54 14.02
N ALA A 126 4.73 10.19 14.86
CA ALA A 126 4.81 10.41 16.31
C ALA A 126 6.03 9.71 16.93
N MET A 127 6.33 8.48 16.50
CA MET A 127 7.49 7.72 16.94
C MET A 127 8.81 8.37 16.53
N ALA A 128 8.92 8.83 15.29
CA ALA A 128 10.10 9.56 14.83
C ALA A 128 10.32 10.85 15.63
N LEU A 129 9.25 11.64 15.83
CA LEU A 129 9.32 12.88 16.60
C LEU A 129 9.68 12.63 18.07
N LYS A 130 9.12 11.60 18.70
CA LYS A 130 9.46 11.18 20.08
C LYS A 130 10.95 10.83 20.23
N ASN A 131 11.54 10.26 19.18
CA ASN A 131 12.95 9.88 19.14
C ASN A 131 13.89 11.00 18.65
N ASN A 132 13.38 12.22 18.45
CA ASN A 132 14.12 13.35 17.85
C ASN A 132 14.72 13.01 16.47
N GLN A 133 13.99 12.21 15.69
CA GLN A 133 14.36 11.82 14.34
C GLN A 133 13.47 12.54 13.32
N ARG A 134 13.97 12.65 12.08
CA ARG A 134 13.20 13.21 10.98
C ARG A 134 12.46 12.12 10.20
N VAL A 135 11.30 12.49 9.65
CA VAL A 135 10.42 11.62 8.87
C VAL A 135 9.96 12.34 7.61
N ILE A 136 9.91 11.60 6.49
CA ILE A 136 9.30 12.07 5.25
C ILE A 136 7.99 11.35 5.02
N TYR A 137 6.96 12.09 4.67
CA TYR A 137 5.72 11.57 4.12
C TYR A 137 5.61 11.93 2.64
N THR A 138 5.58 10.92 1.78
CA THR A 138 5.41 11.10 0.33
C THR A 138 3.99 10.79 -0.10
N SER A 139 3.51 11.55 -1.09
CA SER A 139 2.19 11.36 -1.71
C SER A 139 2.29 11.48 -3.23
N PRO A 140 1.39 10.83 -3.99
CA PRO A 140 1.49 10.76 -5.46
C PRO A 140 1.15 12.07 -6.17
N ILE A 141 0.42 12.99 -5.54
CA ILE A 141 -0.11 14.20 -6.19
C ILE A 141 -0.03 15.38 -5.22
N LYS A 142 0.36 16.56 -5.74
CA LYS A 142 0.50 17.81 -4.96
C LYS A 142 -0.74 18.17 -4.14
N ALA A 143 -1.94 17.94 -4.70
CA ALA A 143 -3.19 18.21 -4.00
C ALA A 143 -3.34 17.37 -2.71
N LEU A 144 -2.94 16.10 -2.77
CA LEU A 144 -2.92 15.21 -1.60
C LEU A 144 -1.81 15.62 -0.63
N SER A 145 -0.65 16.04 -1.13
CA SER A 145 0.43 16.59 -0.28
C SER A 145 -0.06 17.81 0.52
N ASN A 146 -0.76 18.74 -0.12
CA ASN A 146 -1.32 19.92 0.54
C ASN A 146 -2.40 19.57 1.57
N GLN A 147 -3.23 18.58 1.27
CA GLN A 147 -4.21 18.08 2.22
C GLN A 147 -3.52 17.46 3.45
N LYS A 148 -2.57 16.54 3.22
CA LYS A 148 -1.84 15.86 4.29
C LYS A 148 -0.97 16.79 5.12
N TYR A 149 -0.39 17.82 4.51
CA TYR A 149 0.29 18.88 5.23
C TYR A 149 -0.62 19.58 6.23
N ARG A 150 -1.85 19.95 5.84
CA ARG A 150 -2.81 20.58 6.76
C ARG A 150 -3.21 19.62 7.89
N GLU A 151 -3.58 18.39 7.54
CA GLU A 151 -3.94 17.37 8.52
C GLU A 151 -2.82 17.13 9.54
N PHE A 152 -1.57 17.03 9.09
CA PHE A 152 -0.42 16.85 9.97
C PHE A 152 -0.01 18.11 10.71
N ALA A 153 -0.19 19.30 10.15
CA ALA A 153 0.11 20.56 10.85
C ALA A 153 -0.89 20.84 11.98
N ASP A 154 -2.14 20.36 11.85
CA ASP A 154 -3.13 20.43 12.92
C ASP A 154 -2.79 19.45 14.06
N GLU A 155 -2.24 18.28 13.72
CA GLU A 155 -1.92 17.21 14.67
C GLU A 155 -0.51 17.35 15.31
N PHE A 156 0.48 17.78 14.54
CA PHE A 156 1.89 17.87 14.92
C PHE A 156 2.40 19.30 14.74
N LYS A 157 3.26 19.75 15.65
CA LYS A 157 3.74 21.14 15.67
C LYS A 157 4.83 21.46 14.64
N ASP A 158 5.61 20.47 14.23
CA ASP A 158 6.81 20.66 13.41
C ASP A 158 6.70 19.92 12.07
N VAL A 159 5.89 20.51 11.18
CA VAL A 159 5.59 19.97 9.85
C VAL A 159 5.97 20.98 8.77
N GLY A 160 6.63 20.48 7.73
CA GLY A 160 6.98 21.19 6.51
C GLY A 160 6.34 20.57 5.28
N LEU A 161 6.34 21.33 4.18
CA LEU A 161 5.83 20.93 2.88
C LEU A 161 6.87 21.24 1.81
N MET A 162 7.20 20.26 0.97
CA MET A 162 8.04 20.45 -0.20
C MET A 162 7.35 19.90 -1.43
N THR A 163 6.87 20.79 -2.29
CA THR A 163 6.30 20.43 -3.60
C THR A 163 7.09 21.12 -4.70
N GLY A 164 6.83 20.76 -5.95
CA GLY A 164 7.44 21.46 -7.09
C GLY A 164 7.06 22.93 -7.21
N ASP A 165 5.99 23.37 -6.53
CA ASP A 165 5.46 24.73 -6.64
C ASP A 165 5.76 25.58 -5.40
N VAL A 166 5.71 24.95 -4.22
CA VAL A 166 5.80 25.63 -2.92
C VAL A 166 6.64 24.81 -1.96
N THR A 167 7.53 25.50 -1.23
CA THR A 167 8.29 24.98 -0.10
C THR A 167 7.94 25.77 1.16
N ILE A 168 7.59 25.08 2.24
CA ILE A 168 7.23 25.64 3.55
C ILE A 168 8.01 24.86 4.62
N ASN A 169 8.76 25.55 5.47
CA ASN A 169 9.49 24.96 6.61
C ASN A 169 10.29 23.68 6.26
N GLU A 170 11.27 23.79 5.36
CA GLU A 170 12.11 22.66 4.92
C GLU A 170 13.00 22.07 6.04
N THR A 171 13.18 22.82 7.13
CA THR A 171 13.91 22.40 8.33
C THR A 171 13.06 21.58 9.30
N ALA A 172 11.77 21.39 9.01
CA ALA A 172 10.88 20.63 9.88
C ALA A 172 11.35 19.18 10.07
N SER A 173 10.99 18.63 11.23
CA SER A 173 11.22 17.22 11.56
C SER A 173 10.32 16.29 10.74
N CYS A 174 9.08 16.68 10.46
CA CYS A 174 8.18 15.96 9.55
C CYS A 174 8.02 16.72 8.23
N LEU A 175 8.47 16.13 7.12
CA LEU A 175 8.36 16.75 5.79
C LEU A 175 7.33 16.02 4.93
N VAL A 176 6.30 16.73 4.50
CA VAL A 176 5.34 16.26 3.49
C VAL A 176 5.84 16.66 2.11
N MET A 177 5.94 15.72 1.17
CA MET A 177 6.40 16.03 -0.19
C MET A 177 5.76 15.11 -1.24
N THR A 178 5.99 15.40 -2.53
CA THR A 178 5.67 14.44 -3.60
C THR A 178 6.84 13.48 -3.82
N THR A 179 6.55 12.30 -4.38
CA THR A 179 7.58 11.29 -4.69
C THR A 179 8.65 11.84 -5.63
N GLU A 180 8.30 12.72 -6.58
CA GLU A 180 9.26 13.35 -7.49
C GLU A 180 10.25 14.26 -6.78
N ILE A 181 9.80 14.95 -5.72
CA ILE A 181 10.67 15.81 -4.92
C ILE A 181 11.65 14.96 -4.11
N LEU A 182 11.16 13.88 -3.48
CA LEU A 182 12.03 12.92 -2.80
C LEU A 182 13.10 12.37 -3.75
N ARG A 183 12.69 11.90 -4.95
CA ARG A 183 13.61 11.41 -5.97
C ARG A 183 14.65 12.46 -6.36
N SER A 184 14.23 13.71 -6.57
CA SER A 184 15.15 14.80 -6.93
C SER A 184 16.16 15.07 -5.81
N MET A 185 15.74 15.01 -4.54
CA MET A 185 16.63 15.16 -3.38
C MET A 185 17.65 14.02 -3.29
N LEU A 186 17.23 12.79 -3.59
CA LEU A 186 18.11 11.61 -3.63
C LEU A 186 19.18 11.75 -4.71
N TYR A 187 18.81 12.14 -5.94
CA TYR A 187 19.79 12.38 -7.02
C TYR A 187 20.76 13.51 -6.72
N ARG A 188 20.31 14.55 -6.00
CA ARG A 188 21.16 15.67 -5.59
C ARG A 188 22.04 15.35 -4.37
N GLY A 189 21.83 14.22 -3.71
CA GLY A 189 22.53 13.86 -2.48
C GLY A 189 22.25 14.81 -1.33
N SER A 190 20.99 15.28 -1.18
CA SER A 190 20.60 16.22 -0.13
C SER A 190 20.97 15.71 1.27
N GLU A 191 21.58 16.57 2.08
CA GLU A 191 21.97 16.24 3.46
C GLU A 191 20.77 15.89 4.34
N VAL A 192 19.59 16.46 4.04
CA VAL A 192 18.33 16.18 4.72
C VAL A 192 18.01 14.68 4.77
N ILE A 193 18.33 13.92 3.71
CA ILE A 193 18.08 12.48 3.65
C ILE A 193 18.92 11.70 4.68
N ARG A 194 20.10 12.20 5.05
CA ARG A 194 20.99 11.51 6.00
C ARG A 194 20.48 11.53 7.44
N GLU A 195 19.59 12.48 7.74
CA GLU A 195 18.97 12.66 9.06
C GLU A 195 17.63 11.93 9.20
N MET A 196 17.15 11.31 8.11
CA MET A 196 15.86 10.63 8.09
C MET A 196 15.97 9.25 8.70
N ALA A 197 15.04 8.93 9.61
CA ALA A 197 14.89 7.57 10.13
C ALA A 197 13.79 6.81 9.40
N TRP A 198 12.73 7.52 8.98
CA TRP A 198 11.53 6.93 8.39
C TRP A 198 11.11 7.64 7.11
N VAL A 199 10.71 6.86 6.12
CA VAL A 199 10.04 7.36 4.91
C VAL A 199 8.72 6.62 4.72
N ILE A 200 7.64 7.39 4.62
CA ILE A 200 6.28 6.89 4.40
C ILE A 200 5.93 7.12 2.93
N PHE A 201 5.57 6.03 2.25
CA PHE A 201 5.07 6.04 0.88
C PHE A 201 3.56 5.85 0.88
N ASP A 202 2.83 6.94 0.65
CA ASP A 202 1.39 6.87 0.46
C ASP A 202 1.03 6.43 -0.97
N GLU A 203 -0.04 5.65 -1.06
CA GLU A 203 -0.56 5.06 -2.28
C GLU A 203 0.51 4.37 -3.16
N ILE A 204 1.34 3.52 -2.55
CA ILE A 204 2.43 2.81 -3.25
C ILE A 204 1.94 1.96 -4.44
N HIS A 205 0.66 1.60 -4.48
CA HIS A 205 0.07 0.90 -5.62
C HIS A 205 0.15 1.68 -6.94
N TYR A 206 0.40 2.99 -6.91
CA TYR A 206 0.75 3.79 -8.10
C TYR A 206 2.08 3.40 -8.74
N MET A 207 2.90 2.57 -8.09
CA MET A 207 4.11 2.00 -8.71
C MET A 207 3.79 1.20 -9.98
N ARG A 208 2.55 0.72 -10.14
CA ARG A 208 2.08 0.03 -11.36
C ARG A 208 1.79 0.97 -12.53
N ASP A 209 1.82 2.28 -12.32
CA ASP A 209 1.62 3.26 -13.36
C ASP A 209 2.78 3.20 -14.37
N ARG A 210 2.46 3.04 -15.66
CA ARG A 210 3.47 2.84 -16.72
C ARG A 210 4.40 4.02 -16.91
N GLU A 211 3.94 5.23 -16.64
CA GLU A 211 4.72 6.46 -16.88
C GLU A 211 5.37 6.96 -15.61
N ARG A 212 4.65 6.90 -14.49
CA ARG A 212 5.08 7.50 -13.22
C ARG A 212 5.60 6.48 -12.21
N GLY A 213 5.32 5.19 -12.38
CA GLY A 213 5.70 4.13 -11.43
C GLY A 213 7.21 4.03 -11.19
N VAL A 214 8.01 4.29 -12.23
CA VAL A 214 9.48 4.34 -12.16
C VAL A 214 9.99 5.30 -11.07
N VAL A 215 9.27 6.39 -10.79
CA VAL A 215 9.64 7.37 -9.76
C VAL A 215 9.66 6.73 -8.37
N TRP A 216 8.70 5.85 -8.07
CA TRP A 216 8.64 5.14 -6.78
C TRP A 216 9.76 4.12 -6.67
N GLU A 217 9.93 3.31 -7.71
CA GLU A 217 10.97 2.26 -7.73
C GLU A 217 12.37 2.86 -7.56
N GLU A 218 12.71 3.89 -8.34
CA GLU A 218 13.99 4.60 -8.23
C GLU A 218 14.17 5.22 -6.83
N SER A 219 13.13 5.86 -6.28
CA SER A 219 13.20 6.46 -4.95
C SER A 219 13.48 5.42 -3.88
N ILE A 220 12.79 4.28 -3.93
CA ILE A 220 13.00 3.19 -2.99
C ILE A 220 14.42 2.66 -3.12
N ILE A 221 14.89 2.34 -4.33
CA ILE A 221 16.24 1.80 -4.55
C ILE A 221 17.31 2.75 -4.02
N LEU A 222 17.19 4.06 -4.31
CA LEU A 222 18.18 5.08 -3.95
C LEU A 222 18.19 5.44 -2.46
N LEU A 223 17.13 5.15 -1.71
CA LEU A 223 17.10 5.43 -0.27
C LEU A 223 18.23 4.67 0.47
N PRO A 224 18.98 5.33 1.37
CA PRO A 224 19.96 4.65 2.20
C PRO A 224 19.36 3.48 2.99
N GLU A 225 20.12 2.38 3.13
CA GLU A 225 19.67 1.21 3.88
C GLU A 225 19.21 1.52 5.31
N PRO A 226 19.88 2.36 6.13
CA PRO A 226 19.46 2.59 7.52
C PRO A 226 18.03 3.15 7.70
N ILE A 227 17.43 3.70 6.65
CA ILE A 227 16.09 4.28 6.67
C ILE A 227 15.04 3.16 6.68
N ARG A 228 14.07 3.25 7.58
CA ARG A 228 12.92 2.34 7.62
C ARG A 228 11.77 2.87 6.78
N LEU A 229 11.01 1.94 6.21
CA LEU A 229 10.02 2.24 5.18
C LEU A 229 8.62 1.85 5.66
N VAL A 230 7.67 2.76 5.49
CA VAL A 230 6.25 2.49 5.69
C VAL A 230 5.55 2.65 4.35
N PHE A 231 4.94 1.59 3.84
CA PHE A 231 4.22 1.62 2.59
C PHE A 231 2.72 1.52 2.86
N LEU A 232 1.95 2.49 2.38
CA LEU A 232 0.50 2.47 2.44
C LEU A 232 -0.05 2.18 1.05
N SER A 233 -0.82 1.11 0.94
CA SER A 233 -1.32 0.63 -0.34
C SER A 233 -2.82 0.35 -0.29
N ALA A 234 -3.48 0.44 -1.44
CA ALA A 234 -4.72 -0.28 -1.65
C ALA A 234 -4.45 -1.80 -1.62
N THR A 235 -5.50 -2.61 -1.61
CA THR A 235 -5.37 -4.07 -1.67
C THR A 235 -4.66 -4.47 -2.98
N ILE A 236 -3.47 -5.06 -2.87
CA ILE A 236 -2.68 -5.56 -4.01
C ILE A 236 -2.44 -7.07 -3.84
N PRO A 237 -2.61 -7.89 -4.89
CA PRO A 237 -2.47 -9.35 -4.80
C PRO A 237 -1.03 -9.83 -4.57
N ASN A 238 -0.03 -9.06 -5.00
CA ASN A 238 1.39 -9.43 -4.93
C ASN A 238 2.14 -8.70 -3.80
N ALA A 239 1.47 -8.45 -2.69
CA ALA A 239 2.06 -7.75 -1.54
C ALA A 239 3.30 -8.48 -0.97
N ARG A 240 3.27 -9.83 -0.99
CA ARG A 240 4.36 -10.70 -0.57
C ARG A 240 5.63 -10.47 -1.39
N GLU A 241 5.52 -10.56 -2.72
CA GLU A 241 6.64 -10.35 -3.66
C GLU A 241 7.28 -8.97 -3.47
N PHE A 242 6.46 -7.95 -3.21
CA PHE A 242 6.95 -6.61 -2.92
C PHE A 242 7.81 -6.58 -1.65
N ALA A 243 7.36 -7.21 -0.56
CA ALA A 243 8.14 -7.28 0.68
C ALA A 243 9.44 -8.08 0.53
N GLU A 244 9.41 -9.17 -0.25
CA GLU A 244 10.60 -9.96 -0.59
C GLU A 244 11.63 -9.14 -1.38
N TRP A 245 11.16 -8.35 -2.35
CA TRP A 245 12.01 -7.41 -3.09
C TRP A 245 12.63 -6.35 -2.18
N ILE A 246 11.84 -5.71 -1.31
CA ILE A 246 12.35 -4.73 -0.33
C ILE A 246 13.41 -5.37 0.58
N CYS A 247 13.13 -6.58 1.08
CA CYS A 247 14.05 -7.32 1.93
C CYS A 247 15.38 -7.60 1.23
N THR A 248 15.34 -7.92 -0.06
CA THR A 248 16.53 -8.20 -0.87
C THR A 248 17.34 -6.95 -1.13
N ILE A 249 16.72 -5.83 -1.51
CA ILE A 249 17.48 -4.61 -1.88
C ILE A 249 17.91 -3.79 -0.65
N LYS A 250 17.22 -3.89 0.48
CA LYS A 250 17.52 -3.13 1.71
C LYS A 250 18.20 -3.96 2.79
N HIS A 251 18.33 -5.28 2.60
CA HIS A 251 18.89 -6.20 3.59
C HIS A 251 18.22 -6.09 4.97
N GLN A 252 16.90 -5.87 4.99
CA GLN A 252 16.12 -5.57 6.19
C GLN A 252 14.76 -6.28 6.16
N PRO A 253 14.19 -6.59 7.34
CA PRO A 253 12.84 -7.15 7.40
C PRO A 253 11.82 -6.17 6.82
N CYS A 254 10.89 -6.72 6.04
CA CYS A 254 9.73 -6.02 5.52
C CYS A 254 8.48 -6.86 5.81
N HIS A 255 7.58 -6.29 6.60
CA HIS A 255 6.31 -6.90 6.95
C HIS A 255 5.24 -6.54 5.94
N VAL A 256 4.30 -7.44 5.69
CA VAL A 256 3.06 -7.19 4.96
C VAL A 256 1.92 -7.37 5.94
N VAL A 257 1.07 -6.36 6.04
CA VAL A 257 -0.17 -6.40 6.77
C VAL A 257 -1.30 -6.19 5.78
N TYR A 258 -2.00 -7.27 5.46
CA TYR A 258 -3.03 -7.31 4.43
C TYR A 258 -4.42 -7.50 5.06
N THR A 259 -5.41 -6.73 4.61
CA THR A 259 -6.81 -6.96 4.97
C THR A 259 -7.76 -6.59 3.83
N GLU A 260 -8.76 -7.44 3.61
CA GLU A 260 -9.87 -7.20 2.67
C GLU A 260 -11.10 -6.63 3.37
N MET A 261 -11.04 -6.48 4.71
CA MET A 261 -12.17 -6.00 5.48
C MET A 261 -12.39 -4.51 5.19
N ARG A 262 -13.63 -4.16 4.86
CA ARG A 262 -14.06 -2.77 4.66
C ARG A 262 -14.95 -2.35 5.85
N PRO A 263 -14.59 -1.28 6.58
CA PRO A 263 -15.40 -0.82 7.71
C PRO A 263 -16.83 -0.40 7.33
N THR A 264 -17.00 0.12 6.11
CA THR A 264 -18.33 0.48 5.55
C THR A 264 -18.66 -0.45 4.39
N PRO A 265 -19.56 -1.42 4.56
CA PRO A 265 -20.00 -2.31 3.48
C PRO A 265 -20.52 -1.54 2.27
N LEU A 266 -20.29 -2.08 1.07
CA LEU A 266 -20.76 -1.47 -0.18
C LEU A 266 -21.90 -2.29 -0.77
N GLN A 267 -22.83 -1.58 -1.39
CA GLN A 267 -23.86 -2.16 -2.25
C GLN A 267 -23.60 -1.70 -3.68
N HIS A 268 -23.60 -2.63 -4.63
CA HIS A 268 -23.37 -2.31 -6.04
C HIS A 268 -24.68 -2.35 -6.80
N TYR A 269 -24.99 -1.25 -7.49
CA TYR A 269 -26.18 -1.10 -8.31
C TYR A 269 -25.81 -0.93 -9.78
N ILE A 270 -26.64 -1.46 -10.68
CA ILE A 270 -26.59 -1.13 -12.10
C ILE A 270 -27.76 -0.18 -12.41
N PHE A 271 -27.45 0.89 -13.14
CA PHE A 271 -28.43 1.79 -13.74
C PHE A 271 -28.36 1.66 -15.26
N PRO A 272 -29.28 0.91 -15.90
CA PRO A 272 -29.40 0.87 -17.35
C PRO A 272 -29.57 2.28 -17.92
N SER A 273 -28.78 2.64 -18.93
CA SER A 273 -29.01 3.89 -19.68
C SER A 273 -30.40 3.85 -20.27
N GLY A 274 -31.22 4.86 -19.96
CA GLY A 274 -32.62 5.03 -20.40
C GLY A 274 -33.66 4.28 -19.56
N GLY A 275 -33.22 3.43 -18.62
CA GLY A 275 -34.10 2.74 -17.69
C GLY A 275 -34.49 3.61 -16.50
N ASP A 276 -35.62 3.29 -15.87
CA ASP A 276 -36.16 4.04 -14.72
C ASP A 276 -35.71 3.49 -13.35
N GLY A 277 -34.80 2.51 -13.32
CA GLY A 277 -34.54 1.70 -12.12
C GLY A 277 -33.08 1.45 -11.78
N LEU A 278 -32.77 1.45 -10.48
CA LEU A 278 -31.52 0.94 -9.92
C LEU A 278 -31.68 -0.54 -9.53
N TYR A 279 -30.80 -1.38 -10.04
CA TYR A 279 -30.82 -2.82 -9.79
C TYR A 279 -29.67 -3.20 -8.87
N LEU A 280 -29.95 -3.62 -7.63
CA LEU A 280 -28.94 -4.12 -6.70
C LEU A 280 -28.36 -5.43 -7.24
N VAL A 281 -27.09 -5.44 -7.61
CA VAL A 281 -26.39 -6.61 -8.17
C VAL A 281 -25.41 -7.26 -7.20
N VAL A 282 -24.90 -6.52 -6.22
CA VAL A 282 -24.09 -7.09 -5.12
C VAL A 282 -24.53 -6.44 -3.82
N ASP A 283 -24.90 -7.27 -2.84
CA ASP A 283 -25.32 -6.79 -1.51
C ASP A 283 -24.13 -6.49 -0.57
N GLU A 284 -24.42 -6.00 0.63
CA GLU A 284 -23.43 -5.67 1.66
C GLU A 284 -22.57 -6.86 2.12
N LYS A 285 -23.02 -8.09 1.87
CA LYS A 285 -22.30 -9.32 2.21
C LYS A 285 -21.44 -9.81 1.04
N GLY A 286 -21.36 -9.05 -0.06
CA GLY A 286 -20.65 -9.43 -1.27
C GLY A 286 -21.36 -10.51 -2.09
N GLN A 287 -22.66 -10.79 -1.84
CA GLN A 287 -23.39 -11.80 -2.59
C GLN A 287 -23.91 -11.23 -3.91
N PHE A 288 -23.58 -11.91 -5.00
CA PHE A 288 -24.02 -11.53 -6.35
C PHE A 288 -25.48 -11.93 -6.61
N ASN A 289 -26.31 -10.96 -6.97
CA ASN A 289 -27.70 -11.15 -7.34
C ASN A 289 -27.87 -11.29 -8.86
N ASP A 290 -27.70 -12.53 -9.33
CA ASP A 290 -27.82 -12.91 -10.74
C ASP A 290 -29.20 -12.56 -11.34
N LYS A 291 -30.29 -12.61 -10.55
CA LYS A 291 -31.64 -12.26 -11.02
C LYS A 291 -31.74 -10.77 -11.36
N ASN A 292 -31.24 -9.90 -10.48
CA ASN A 292 -31.25 -8.46 -10.69
C ASN A 292 -30.29 -8.05 -11.80
N PHE A 293 -29.14 -8.72 -11.90
CA PHE A 293 -28.20 -8.51 -13.00
C PHE A 293 -28.84 -8.81 -14.35
N ARG A 294 -29.50 -9.97 -14.51
CA ARG A 294 -30.20 -10.31 -15.75
C ARG A 294 -31.29 -9.30 -16.10
N LYS A 295 -32.09 -8.87 -15.13
CA LYS A 295 -33.11 -7.83 -15.34
C LYS A 295 -32.50 -6.53 -15.87
N ALA A 296 -31.39 -6.08 -15.28
CA ALA A 296 -30.71 -4.86 -15.72
C ALA A 296 -30.18 -4.98 -17.15
N ILE A 297 -29.62 -6.14 -17.53
CA ILE A 297 -29.17 -6.40 -18.90
C ILE A 297 -30.34 -6.46 -19.88
N THR A 298 -31.47 -7.08 -19.51
CA THR A 298 -32.67 -7.12 -20.36
C THR A 298 -33.19 -5.73 -20.68
N CYS A 299 -33.25 -4.82 -19.69
CA CYS A 299 -33.67 -3.43 -19.92
C CYS A 299 -32.72 -2.71 -20.90
N LEU A 300 -31.40 -2.93 -20.80
CA LEU A 300 -30.44 -2.37 -21.76
C LEU A 300 -30.66 -2.88 -23.18
N THR A 301 -30.95 -4.19 -23.35
CA THR A 301 -31.16 -4.78 -24.68
C THR A 301 -32.48 -4.34 -25.32
N GLU A 302 -33.57 -4.26 -24.54
CA GLU A 302 -34.88 -3.82 -25.04
C GLU A 302 -34.82 -2.38 -25.59
N GLU A 303 -34.06 -1.51 -24.93
CA GLU A 303 -33.84 -0.15 -25.42
C GLU A 303 -32.93 -0.06 -26.64
N GLN A 304 -31.86 -0.86 -26.69
CA GLN A 304 -31.01 -0.92 -27.89
C GLN A 304 -31.80 -1.40 -29.12
N GLU A 305 -32.70 -2.37 -28.93
CA GLU A 305 -33.63 -2.82 -29.96
C GLU A 305 -34.66 -1.74 -30.32
N ALA A 306 -35.19 -0.99 -29.35
CA ALA A 306 -36.09 0.14 -29.59
C ALA A 306 -35.40 1.28 -30.36
N MET A 307 -34.15 1.62 -30.03
CA MET A 307 -33.37 2.63 -30.76
C MET A 307 -32.97 2.18 -32.17
N ASN A 308 -32.66 0.90 -32.35
CA ASN A 308 -32.31 0.35 -33.66
C ASN A 308 -33.53 0.19 -34.59
N SER A 309 -34.70 -0.14 -34.03
CA SER A 309 -35.96 -0.21 -34.77
C SER A 309 -36.57 1.17 -35.08
N GLY A 310 -36.19 2.22 -34.33
CA GLY A 310 -36.55 3.63 -34.57
C GLY A 310 -35.68 4.38 -35.59
N LYS A 311 -34.65 3.75 -36.20
CA LYS A 311 -33.94 4.29 -37.37
C LYS A 311 -34.61 3.85 -38.67
N LYS A 312 -35.79 4.41 -38.95
CA LYS A 312 -36.36 4.59 -40.29
C LYS A 312 -37.40 5.69 -40.27
#